data_AF-A0A223B0Y7-F1
#
_entry.id   AF-A0A223B0Y7-F1
#
_cell.length_a   1.000
_cell.length_b   1.000
_cell.length_c   1.000
_cell.angle_alpha   90.00
_cell.angle_beta   90.00
_cell.angle_gamma   90.00
#
_symmetry.space_group_name_H-M   'P 1'
#
loop_
_entity.id
_entity.type
_entity.pdbx_description
1 polymer ?
#
loop_
_entity_poly.entity_id
_entity_poly.type
_entity_poly.pdbx_seq_one_letter_code
_entity_poly.pdbx_strand_id
1 'polypeptide(L)'
;METVKNIFGGLVDFFASIPASLLNTFRSANGFGDIYTAFARWIFILLALFILLKSIMSLLKSKNPSEVWAYLNIGPYINVPLKHWENILGRARSCDVQIDDMSVSRAHGTLTRDNDGVWRYMDLGSKNGASLNGHRIASNSEVELKAGDSLMLGKVECTLYPISIEERRNNIRHRAHDTVLVSPWPSLVALTIFQAMTVIQLMVGLGKAYNQQITISFAGICILMWSYVIVLRGMRRKGFEMEIIAFFLSTLSLAVTASSLPNQVFKQFITVAMGVGLFFFMCTWLRELPRTIRIKNVVYALAVVLFLLNVVFGHSQNGATNWIKIGGLTIQPSDLVKLAFIWVGAASLDELFEKKNTLIFTVFSVFSFGCLALMRDLGTATIFFVTFLIISFLRSGDLTKIIVIAGVAAVAGIVALRFKKYAMARIEVWGHVWDPEFINATGFQMTRSMTASASGGFVGLGAGEGWLRKQFASETDLVFALVTEEWGLIIAILMVFAILTLSVFAYRSILSGRSTYYTIAACSAMSIFLFQTMLNVFGTLDIFPLTGVTFPFVSAGGTSMIASWGLLAFLKSADTRQNASFAVSLKDRGIGESPEL
;
A
#
# COMPACT_ATOMS: atom_id res chain seq x y z
N MET A 1 -49.35 -1.00 -31.42
CA MET A 1 -48.92 0.17 -32.23
C MET A 1 -49.17 1.48 -31.48
N GLU A 2 -50.34 1.63 -30.83
CA GLU A 2 -50.68 2.77 -29.95
C GLU A 2 -49.73 2.95 -28.75
N THR A 3 -49.33 1.87 -28.09
CA THR A 3 -48.41 1.89 -26.95
C THR A 3 -47.03 2.44 -27.32
N VAL A 4 -46.54 2.11 -28.53
CA VAL A 4 -45.26 2.61 -29.04
C VAL A 4 -45.36 4.10 -29.38
N LYS A 5 -46.49 4.55 -29.96
CA LYS A 5 -46.76 5.97 -30.20
C LYS A 5 -46.83 6.78 -28.91
N ASN A 6 -47.43 6.25 -27.85
CA ASN A 6 -47.52 6.93 -26.55
C ASN A 6 -46.14 7.01 -25.84
N ILE A 7 -45.30 5.99 -25.99
CA ILE A 7 -43.91 6.02 -25.47
C ILE A 7 -43.07 7.05 -26.23
N PHE A 8 -43.17 7.09 -27.56
CA PHE A 8 -42.46 8.08 -28.37
C PHE A 8 -42.98 9.51 -28.13
N GLY A 9 -44.29 9.70 -27.97
CA GLY A 9 -44.89 10.99 -27.59
C GLY A 9 -44.39 11.47 -26.23
N GLY A 10 -44.40 10.60 -25.22
CA GLY A 10 -43.87 10.93 -23.89
C GLY A 10 -42.37 11.22 -23.86
N LEU A 11 -41.58 10.56 -24.73
CA LEU A 11 -40.16 10.87 -24.93
C LEU A 11 -39.96 12.24 -25.59
N VAL A 12 -40.75 12.57 -26.61
CA VAL A 12 -40.70 13.88 -27.29
C VAL A 12 -41.09 15.00 -26.33
N ASP A 13 -42.15 14.82 -25.54
CA ASP A 13 -42.59 15.79 -24.53
C ASP A 13 -41.56 15.96 -23.41
N PHE A 14 -40.92 14.87 -22.98
CA PHE A 14 -39.80 14.91 -22.04
C PHE A 14 -38.63 15.73 -22.60
N PHE A 15 -38.15 15.43 -23.82
CA PHE A 15 -37.06 16.20 -24.44
C PHE A 15 -37.45 17.66 -24.74
N ALA A 16 -38.71 17.94 -25.07
CA ALA A 16 -39.22 19.29 -25.27
C ALA A 16 -39.33 20.09 -23.95
N SER A 17 -39.45 19.42 -22.81
CA SER A 17 -39.49 20.05 -21.48
C SER A 17 -38.11 20.38 -20.89
N ILE A 18 -37.03 19.81 -21.43
CA ILE A 18 -35.65 20.03 -20.97
C ILE A 18 -35.21 21.51 -21.08
N PRO A 19 -35.45 22.23 -22.19
CA PRO A 19 -35.08 23.64 -22.30
C PRO A 19 -35.83 24.52 -21.28
N ALA A 20 -37.13 24.26 -21.08
CA ALA A 20 -37.96 25.04 -20.16
C ALA A 20 -37.61 24.77 -18.68
N SER A 21 -37.32 23.51 -18.33
CA SER A 21 -36.84 23.14 -16.99
C SER A 21 -35.45 23.71 -16.71
N LEU A 22 -34.52 23.64 -17.66
CA LEU A 22 -33.21 24.31 -17.56
C LEU A 22 -33.34 25.83 -17.38
N LEU A 23 -34.23 26.48 -18.14
CA LEU A 23 -34.46 27.92 -18.01
C LEU A 23 -35.05 28.28 -16.65
N ASN A 24 -35.96 27.46 -16.13
CA ASN A 24 -36.57 27.65 -14.81
C ASN A 24 -35.56 27.40 -13.68
N THR A 25 -34.67 26.40 -13.83
CA THR A 25 -33.55 26.19 -12.92
C THR A 25 -32.60 27.39 -12.97
N PHE A 26 -32.23 27.88 -14.16
CA PHE A 26 -31.39 29.09 -14.31
C PHE A 26 -31.98 30.34 -13.64
N ARG A 27 -33.31 30.45 -13.59
CA ARG A 27 -34.03 31.57 -12.94
C ARG A 27 -34.17 31.40 -11.43
N SER A 28 -33.81 30.25 -10.86
CA SER A 28 -33.84 30.03 -9.41
C SER A 28 -32.63 30.69 -8.73
N ALA A 29 -32.76 31.07 -7.46
CA ALA A 29 -31.70 31.73 -6.70
C ALA A 29 -30.38 30.90 -6.60
N ASN A 30 -30.47 29.58 -6.77
CA ASN A 30 -29.33 28.65 -6.77
C ASN A 30 -29.09 27.99 -8.15
N GLY A 31 -29.74 28.48 -9.21
CA GLY A 31 -29.79 27.84 -10.52
C GLY A 31 -28.45 27.47 -11.13
N PHE A 32 -27.47 28.37 -10.99
CA PHE A 32 -26.11 28.11 -11.45
C PHE A 32 -25.44 26.95 -10.69
N GLY A 33 -25.64 26.88 -9.36
CA GLY A 33 -25.06 25.84 -8.51
C GLY A 33 -25.61 24.45 -8.82
N ASP A 34 -26.92 24.35 -9.04
CA ASP A 34 -27.58 23.08 -9.38
C ASP A 34 -27.11 22.56 -10.75
N ILE A 35 -27.02 23.46 -11.73
CA ILE A 35 -26.55 23.15 -13.08
C ILE A 35 -25.07 22.75 -13.05
N TYR A 36 -24.23 23.53 -12.36
CA TYR A 36 -22.82 23.20 -12.18
C TYR A 36 -22.66 21.82 -11.57
N THR A 37 -23.39 21.55 -10.48
CA THR A 37 -23.34 20.27 -9.77
C THR A 37 -23.75 19.12 -10.68
N ALA A 38 -24.82 19.26 -11.47
CA ALA A 38 -25.27 18.23 -12.41
C ALA A 38 -24.19 17.88 -13.45
N PHE A 39 -23.49 18.87 -14.01
CA PHE A 39 -22.40 18.63 -14.96
C PHE A 39 -21.12 18.12 -14.28
N ALA A 40 -20.76 18.69 -13.13
CA ALA A 40 -19.52 18.39 -12.42
C ALA A 40 -19.45 16.93 -12.00
N ARG A 41 -20.56 16.34 -11.52
CA ARG A 41 -20.62 14.93 -11.10
C ARG A 41 -20.19 13.97 -12.23
N TRP A 42 -20.63 14.20 -13.46
CA TRP A 42 -20.21 13.39 -14.61
C TRP A 42 -18.74 13.61 -14.99
N ILE A 43 -18.28 14.86 -14.95
CA ILE A 43 -16.89 15.19 -15.26
C ILE A 43 -15.93 14.58 -14.22
N PHE A 44 -16.30 14.56 -12.93
CA PHE A 44 -15.50 13.90 -11.89
C PHE A 44 -15.29 12.41 -12.18
N ILE A 45 -16.34 11.71 -12.64
CA ILE A 45 -16.24 10.31 -13.04
C ILE A 45 -15.26 10.15 -14.21
N LEU A 46 -15.39 10.97 -15.25
CA LEU A 46 -14.51 10.91 -16.42
C LEU A 46 -13.05 11.18 -16.07
N LEU A 47 -12.78 12.18 -15.22
CA LEU A 47 -11.44 12.52 -14.76
C LEU A 47 -10.84 11.41 -13.89
N ALA A 48 -11.60 10.90 -12.91
CA ALA A 48 -11.16 9.80 -12.05
C ALA A 48 -10.84 8.54 -12.87
N LEU A 49 -11.71 8.19 -13.81
CA LEU A 49 -11.52 7.07 -14.72
C LEU A 49 -10.27 7.28 -15.59
N PHE A 50 -10.07 8.47 -16.14
CA PHE A 50 -8.90 8.80 -16.95
C PHE A 50 -7.59 8.65 -16.18
N ILE A 51 -7.52 9.19 -14.95
CA ILE A 51 -6.34 9.10 -14.07
C ILE A 51 -6.01 7.64 -13.77
N LEU A 52 -7.03 6.84 -13.45
CA LEU A 52 -6.85 5.44 -13.08
C LEU A 52 -6.48 4.58 -14.30
N LEU A 53 -7.18 4.71 -15.42
CA LEU A 53 -6.89 3.97 -16.65
C LEU A 53 -5.47 4.26 -17.15
N LYS A 54 -5.01 5.51 -17.12
CA LYS A 54 -3.62 5.85 -17.45
C LYS A 54 -2.62 5.11 -16.56
N SER A 55 -2.89 5.04 -15.26
CA SER A 55 -2.03 4.36 -14.29
C SER A 55 -1.99 2.84 -14.55
N ILE A 56 -3.16 2.23 -14.80
CA ILE A 56 -3.29 0.80 -15.16
C ILE A 56 -2.64 0.50 -16.51
N MET A 57 -2.80 1.36 -17.51
CA MET A 57 -2.16 1.17 -18.82
C MET A 57 -0.64 1.26 -18.73
N SER A 58 -0.10 2.16 -17.89
CA SER A 58 1.34 2.24 -17.64
C SER A 58 1.88 0.95 -17.04
N LEU A 59 1.11 0.35 -16.13
CA LEU A 59 1.37 -0.98 -15.60
C LEU A 59 1.38 -2.01 -16.72
N LEU A 60 0.26 -2.23 -17.42
CA LEU A 60 0.11 -3.32 -18.38
C LEU A 60 1.13 -3.27 -19.52
N LYS A 61 1.57 -2.08 -19.93
CA LYS A 61 2.55 -1.91 -21.01
C LYS A 61 4.01 -2.09 -20.59
N SER A 62 4.33 -1.89 -19.31
CA SER A 62 5.71 -2.01 -18.86
C SER A 62 6.18 -3.46 -18.95
N LYS A 63 7.33 -3.71 -19.58
CA LYS A 63 8.06 -4.98 -19.47
C LYS A 63 9.23 -4.80 -18.50
N ASN A 64 9.56 -5.83 -17.74
CA ASN A 64 10.69 -5.81 -16.80
C ASN A 64 11.48 -7.13 -16.95
N PRO A 65 12.33 -7.26 -17.98
CA PRO A 65 13.07 -8.50 -18.19
C PRO A 65 14.07 -8.72 -17.04
N SER A 66 14.19 -9.95 -16.55
CA SER A 66 15.18 -10.33 -15.54
C SER A 66 16.58 -9.97 -16.01
N GLU A 67 17.42 -9.40 -15.15
CA GLU A 67 18.83 -9.17 -15.50
C GLU A 67 19.62 -10.44 -15.22
N VAL A 68 20.80 -10.54 -15.78
CA VAL A 68 21.74 -11.60 -15.43
C VAL A 68 22.95 -10.87 -14.89
N TRP A 69 23.32 -11.16 -13.66
CA TRP A 69 24.39 -10.46 -12.95
C TRP A 69 25.72 -11.20 -13.08
N ALA A 70 25.64 -12.53 -13.10
CA ALA A 70 26.75 -13.45 -13.28
C ALA A 70 26.21 -14.81 -13.73
N TYR A 71 27.09 -15.69 -14.16
CA TYR A 71 26.79 -17.09 -14.41
C TYR A 71 27.47 -17.94 -13.34
N LEU A 72 26.75 -18.90 -12.80
CA LEU A 72 27.32 -19.95 -11.95
C LEU A 72 27.44 -21.22 -12.78
N ASN A 73 28.68 -21.62 -13.05
CA ASN A 73 28.93 -22.89 -13.72
C ASN A 73 28.88 -24.01 -12.69
N ILE A 74 28.12 -25.06 -12.97
CA ILE A 74 28.00 -26.27 -12.16
C ILE A 74 28.68 -27.39 -12.95
N GLY A 75 29.90 -27.74 -12.56
CA GLY A 75 30.76 -28.60 -13.37
C GLY A 75 31.07 -28.01 -14.76
N PRO A 76 31.49 -28.85 -15.73
CA PRO A 76 32.04 -28.37 -17.01
C PRO A 76 31.03 -27.88 -18.06
N TYR A 77 29.72 -28.15 -17.90
CA TYR A 77 28.75 -27.95 -19.00
C TYR A 77 27.48 -27.17 -18.63
N ILE A 78 27.21 -26.92 -17.35
CA ILE A 78 25.95 -26.32 -16.91
C ILE A 78 26.22 -24.88 -16.46
N ASN A 79 25.73 -23.90 -17.20
CA ASN A 79 25.83 -22.48 -16.83
C ASN A 79 24.46 -21.97 -16.39
N VAL A 80 24.32 -21.63 -15.11
CA VAL A 80 23.07 -21.11 -14.56
C VAL A 80 23.15 -19.59 -14.43
N PRO A 81 22.23 -18.82 -15.05
CA PRO A 81 22.21 -17.37 -14.89
C PRO A 81 21.75 -16.98 -13.49
N LEU A 82 22.55 -16.17 -12.80
CA LEU A 82 22.17 -15.58 -11.51
C LEU A 82 21.38 -14.30 -11.75
N LYS A 83 20.09 -14.32 -11.36
CA LYS A 83 19.09 -13.28 -11.66
C LYS A 83 18.61 -12.51 -10.42
N HIS A 84 19.01 -12.93 -9.24
CA HIS A 84 18.61 -12.31 -7.97
C HIS A 84 19.85 -11.87 -7.19
N TRP A 85 19.70 -10.95 -6.24
CA TRP A 85 20.81 -10.59 -5.36
C TRP A 85 21.13 -11.71 -4.39
N GLU A 86 20.13 -12.40 -3.88
CA GLU A 86 20.26 -13.58 -3.03
C GLU A 86 19.85 -14.79 -3.88
N ASN A 87 20.72 -15.79 -3.97
CA ASN A 87 20.41 -17.03 -4.69
C ASN A 87 20.65 -18.21 -3.75
N ILE A 88 19.63 -19.03 -3.52
CA ILE A 88 19.75 -20.26 -2.73
C ILE A 88 20.29 -21.36 -3.64
N LEU A 89 21.39 -21.98 -3.23
CA LEU A 89 22.02 -23.11 -3.91
C LEU A 89 21.63 -24.39 -3.16
N GLY A 90 21.13 -25.40 -3.88
CA GLY A 90 20.78 -26.67 -3.24
C GLY A 90 20.13 -27.68 -4.17
N ARG A 91 19.87 -28.88 -3.63
CA ARG A 91 19.27 -29.98 -4.40
C ARG A 91 17.75 -29.86 -4.56
N ALA A 92 17.08 -29.11 -3.68
CA ALA A 92 15.63 -28.99 -3.77
C ALA A 92 15.20 -28.14 -4.96
N ARG A 93 14.04 -28.45 -5.55
CA ARG A 93 13.42 -27.65 -6.62
C ARG A 93 13.02 -26.23 -6.19
N SER A 94 13.00 -25.96 -4.90
CA SER A 94 12.73 -24.65 -4.33
C SER A 94 13.95 -23.72 -4.30
N CYS A 95 15.14 -24.20 -4.68
CA CYS A 95 16.36 -23.40 -4.75
C CYS A 95 16.44 -22.65 -6.08
N ASP A 96 16.97 -21.41 -6.04
CA ASP A 96 17.19 -20.59 -7.24
C ASP A 96 18.14 -21.30 -8.22
N VAL A 97 19.16 -21.95 -7.69
CA VAL A 97 20.07 -22.81 -8.44
C VAL A 97 19.91 -24.24 -7.93
N GLN A 98 19.22 -25.05 -8.73
CA GLN A 98 19.06 -26.47 -8.46
C GLN A 98 20.33 -27.23 -8.87
N ILE A 99 20.97 -27.87 -7.90
CA ILE A 99 22.13 -28.75 -8.12
C ILE A 99 21.68 -30.18 -7.80
N ASP A 100 21.38 -30.96 -8.84
CA ASP A 100 20.82 -32.31 -8.70
C ASP A 100 21.89 -33.36 -8.36
N ASP A 101 22.46 -33.25 -7.16
CA ASP A 101 23.47 -34.18 -6.64
C ASP A 101 23.17 -34.56 -5.19
N MET A 102 23.28 -35.86 -4.87
CA MET A 102 22.97 -36.40 -3.54
C MET A 102 23.91 -35.91 -2.43
N SER A 103 25.10 -35.45 -2.78
CA SER A 103 26.06 -34.82 -1.86
C SER A 103 25.67 -33.38 -1.51
N VAL A 104 24.74 -32.77 -2.23
CA VAL A 104 24.25 -31.41 -1.97
C VAL A 104 23.00 -31.46 -1.10
N SER A 105 22.99 -30.65 -0.03
CA SER A 105 21.82 -30.55 0.85
C SER A 105 20.63 -29.93 0.12
N ARG A 106 19.40 -30.15 0.64
CA ARG A 106 18.17 -29.60 0.03
C ARG A 106 18.25 -28.08 -0.14
N ALA A 107 18.71 -27.38 0.89
CA ALA A 107 19.27 -26.04 0.81
C ALA A 107 20.68 -26.15 1.37
N HIS A 108 21.70 -25.83 0.57
CA HIS A 108 23.11 -26.05 0.90
C HIS A 108 23.77 -24.76 1.36
N GLY A 109 23.62 -23.71 0.56
CA GLY A 109 24.27 -22.43 0.76
C GLY A 109 23.47 -21.30 0.12
N THR A 110 23.82 -20.07 0.45
CA THR A 110 23.32 -18.89 -0.25
C THR A 110 24.48 -18.12 -0.87
N LEU A 111 24.23 -17.59 -2.06
CA LEU A 111 25.14 -16.74 -2.80
C LEU A 111 24.50 -15.36 -2.94
N THR A 112 25.08 -14.37 -2.26
CA THR A 112 24.54 -13.02 -2.11
C THR A 112 25.44 -11.99 -2.77
N ARG A 113 24.86 -11.07 -3.54
CA ARG A 113 25.56 -9.94 -4.15
C ARG A 113 25.21 -8.64 -3.44
N ASP A 114 26.21 -7.84 -3.08
CA ASP A 114 25.98 -6.51 -2.52
C ASP A 114 25.87 -5.39 -3.59
N ASN A 115 25.70 -4.15 -3.13
CA ASN A 115 25.59 -2.97 -3.98
C ASN A 115 26.86 -2.71 -4.81
N ASP A 116 28.03 -3.02 -4.24
CA ASP A 116 29.33 -2.82 -4.87
C ASP A 116 29.64 -3.92 -5.89
N GLY A 117 28.84 -4.99 -5.89
CA GLY A 117 28.93 -6.11 -6.81
C GLY A 117 29.86 -7.22 -6.36
N VAL A 118 30.23 -7.19 -5.09
CA VAL A 118 30.94 -8.27 -4.42
C VAL A 118 29.95 -9.39 -4.13
N TRP A 119 30.33 -10.61 -4.50
CA TRP A 119 29.57 -11.81 -4.18
C TRP A 119 30.10 -12.41 -2.88
N ARG A 120 29.21 -12.88 -2.03
CA ARG A 120 29.53 -13.60 -0.80
C ARG A 120 28.77 -14.91 -0.77
N TYR A 121 29.45 -15.98 -0.39
CA TYR A 121 28.85 -17.27 -0.13
C TYR A 121 28.74 -17.51 1.37
N MET A 122 27.61 -18.08 1.80
CA MET A 122 27.40 -18.55 3.17
C MET A 122 26.85 -19.97 3.16
N ASP A 123 27.49 -20.88 3.90
CA ASP A 123 27.01 -22.24 4.12
C ASP A 123 25.86 -22.26 5.14
N LEU A 124 24.76 -22.93 4.81
CA LEU A 124 23.52 -22.95 5.60
C LEU A 124 23.45 -24.12 6.59
N GLY A 125 24.60 -24.57 7.10
CA GLY A 125 24.69 -25.77 7.93
C GLY A 125 24.50 -27.04 7.09
N SER A 126 25.13 -27.08 5.91
CA SER A 126 25.02 -28.20 4.99
C SER A 126 25.64 -29.47 5.59
N LYS A 127 25.09 -30.65 5.24
CA LYS A 127 25.56 -31.94 5.80
C LYS A 127 27.02 -32.26 5.44
N ASN A 128 27.43 -31.93 4.22
CA ASN A 128 28.76 -32.26 3.70
C ASN A 128 29.71 -31.05 3.73
N GLY A 129 29.22 -29.86 4.06
CA GLY A 129 29.99 -28.63 4.04
C GLY A 129 30.27 -28.11 2.63
N ALA A 130 30.82 -26.89 2.60
CA ALA A 130 31.34 -26.23 1.42
C ALA A 130 32.81 -25.84 1.61
N SER A 131 33.56 -25.74 0.51
CA SER A 131 34.93 -25.24 0.51
C SER A 131 35.16 -24.27 -0.64
N LEU A 132 35.92 -23.21 -0.38
CA LEU A 132 36.34 -22.23 -1.38
C LEU A 132 37.83 -22.42 -1.67
N ASN A 133 38.19 -22.65 -2.93
CA ASN A 133 39.58 -22.86 -3.37
C ASN A 133 40.32 -23.90 -2.51
N GLY A 134 39.62 -24.97 -2.12
CA GLY A 134 40.15 -26.05 -1.26
C GLY A 134 40.11 -25.78 0.25
N HIS A 135 39.81 -24.55 0.69
CA HIS A 135 39.67 -24.23 2.11
C HIS A 135 38.22 -24.38 2.57
N ARG A 136 38.00 -25.19 3.61
CA ARG A 136 36.66 -25.45 4.16
C ARG A 136 36.09 -24.17 4.79
N ILE A 137 34.85 -23.86 4.44
CA ILE A 137 34.11 -22.71 4.95
C ILE A 137 33.46 -23.11 6.27
N ALA A 138 33.55 -22.26 7.30
CA ALA A 138 32.84 -22.50 8.55
C ALA A 138 31.33 -22.34 8.33
N SER A 139 30.51 -23.18 8.97
CA SER A 139 29.06 -23.05 8.86
C SER A 139 28.62 -21.67 9.37
N ASN A 140 27.70 -21.03 8.65
CA ASN A 140 27.20 -19.68 8.90
C ASN A 140 28.26 -18.55 8.87
N SER A 141 29.44 -18.78 8.29
CA SER A 141 30.38 -17.69 7.98
C SER A 141 30.22 -17.23 6.53
N GLU A 142 30.13 -15.91 6.32
CA GLU A 142 30.21 -15.33 4.99
C GLU A 142 31.65 -15.26 4.49
N VAL A 143 31.88 -15.71 3.26
CA VAL A 143 33.18 -15.61 2.58
C VAL A 143 32.97 -14.92 1.24
N GLU A 144 33.88 -14.00 0.90
CA GLU A 144 33.88 -13.35 -0.41
C GLU A 144 34.19 -14.36 -1.51
N LEU A 145 33.39 -14.36 -2.59
CA LEU A 145 33.55 -15.19 -3.77
C LEU A 145 33.91 -14.29 -4.96
N LYS A 146 35.11 -14.45 -5.51
CA LYS A 146 35.58 -13.71 -6.68
C LYS A 146 35.32 -14.49 -7.97
N ALA A 147 35.31 -13.76 -9.07
CA ALA A 147 35.22 -14.38 -10.39
C ALA A 147 36.39 -15.34 -10.61
N GLY A 148 36.09 -16.57 -11.02
CA GLY A 148 37.08 -17.63 -11.23
C GLY A 148 37.41 -18.48 -10.00
N ASP A 149 36.92 -18.13 -8.81
CA ASP A 149 37.07 -18.99 -7.63
C ASP A 149 36.29 -20.31 -7.77
N SER A 150 36.86 -21.40 -7.26
CA SER A 150 36.25 -22.72 -7.21
C SER A 150 35.53 -22.92 -5.88
N LEU A 151 34.20 -22.88 -5.92
CA LEU A 151 33.31 -23.15 -4.80
C LEU A 151 32.82 -24.60 -4.88
N MET A 152 33.30 -25.45 -3.99
CA MET A 152 32.86 -26.84 -3.92
C MET A 152 31.72 -27.00 -2.90
N LEU A 153 30.57 -27.49 -3.37
CA LEU A 153 29.37 -27.77 -2.57
C LEU A 153 29.19 -29.28 -2.46
N GLY A 154 29.53 -29.87 -1.30
CA GLY A 154 29.60 -31.33 -1.17
C GLY A 154 30.68 -31.90 -2.10
N LYS A 155 30.28 -32.54 -3.21
CA LYS A 155 31.20 -33.06 -4.24
C LYS A 155 31.13 -32.32 -5.59
N VAL A 156 30.29 -31.29 -5.67
CA VAL A 156 30.06 -30.57 -6.93
C VAL A 156 30.90 -29.29 -6.93
N GLU A 157 31.74 -29.13 -7.95
CA GLU A 157 32.49 -27.90 -8.19
C GLU A 157 31.61 -26.87 -8.90
N CYS A 158 31.60 -25.65 -8.37
CA CYS A 158 30.93 -24.50 -8.96
C CYS A 158 31.91 -23.34 -9.14
N THR A 159 31.79 -22.61 -10.25
CA THR A 159 32.67 -21.47 -10.54
C THR A 159 31.85 -20.27 -10.97
N LEU A 160 32.14 -19.11 -10.38
CA LEU A 160 31.45 -17.86 -10.69
C LEU A 160 32.12 -17.14 -11.87
N TYR A 161 31.35 -16.83 -12.91
CA TYR A 161 31.80 -16.06 -14.05
C TYR A 161 31.04 -14.73 -14.19
N PRO A 162 31.73 -13.62 -14.46
CA PRO A 162 31.08 -12.35 -14.73
C PRO A 162 30.40 -12.39 -16.11
N ILE A 163 29.34 -11.60 -16.26
CA ILE A 163 28.77 -11.32 -17.59
C ILE A 163 29.78 -10.55 -18.45
N SER A 164 29.78 -10.80 -19.75
CA SER A 164 30.62 -10.02 -20.68
C SER A 164 30.17 -8.55 -20.72
N ILE A 165 31.10 -7.64 -21.03
CA ILE A 165 30.79 -6.20 -21.16
C ILE A 165 29.74 -5.97 -22.26
N GLU A 166 29.80 -6.72 -23.35
CA GLU A 166 28.87 -6.66 -24.47
C GLU A 166 27.46 -7.12 -24.07
N GLU A 167 27.35 -8.25 -23.39
CA GLU A 167 26.08 -8.79 -22.89
C GLU A 167 25.45 -7.84 -21.87
N ARG A 168 26.26 -7.26 -20.96
CA ARG A 168 25.82 -6.21 -20.05
C ARG A 168 25.25 -5.01 -20.80
N ARG A 169 25.97 -4.49 -21.81
CA ARG A 169 25.50 -3.36 -22.64
C ARG A 169 24.21 -3.71 -23.38
N ASN A 170 24.10 -4.93 -23.90
CA ASN A 170 22.92 -5.39 -24.61
C ASN A 170 21.70 -5.49 -23.68
N ASN A 171 21.87 -6.05 -22.48
CA ASN A 171 20.83 -6.14 -21.46
C ASN A 171 20.32 -4.75 -21.03
N ILE A 172 21.21 -3.77 -20.88
CA ILE A 172 20.84 -2.38 -20.56
C ILE A 172 20.04 -1.76 -21.72
N ARG A 173 20.47 -1.95 -22.97
CA ARG A 173 19.78 -1.43 -24.17
C ARG A 173 18.39 -2.03 -24.35
N HIS A 174 18.26 -3.36 -24.26
CA HIS A 174 16.97 -4.05 -24.34
C HIS A 174 16.01 -3.55 -23.27
N ARG A 175 16.48 -3.36 -22.03
CA ARG A 175 15.67 -2.81 -20.94
C ARG A 175 15.23 -1.37 -21.14
N ALA A 176 16.12 -0.52 -21.64
CA ALA A 176 15.79 0.87 -21.91
C ALA A 176 14.71 0.99 -23.00
N HIS A 177 14.75 0.10 -23.99
CA HIS A 177 13.76 0.01 -25.05
C HIS A 177 12.42 -0.57 -24.56
N ASP A 178 12.45 -1.63 -23.75
CA ASP A 178 11.25 -2.35 -23.31
C ASP A 178 10.53 -1.70 -22.11
N THR A 179 11.20 -0.80 -21.39
CA THR A 179 10.59 -0.05 -20.27
C THR A 179 9.79 1.14 -20.80
N VAL A 180 8.52 0.91 -21.12
CA VAL A 180 7.58 2.00 -21.45
C VAL A 180 6.97 2.57 -20.18
N LEU A 181 7.29 3.83 -19.85
CA LEU A 181 6.65 4.59 -18.77
C LEU A 181 5.75 5.66 -19.36
N VAL A 182 4.53 5.76 -18.84
CA VAL A 182 3.58 6.80 -19.28
C VAL A 182 3.99 8.14 -18.70
N SER A 183 3.91 9.18 -19.53
CA SER A 183 4.17 10.55 -19.12
C SER A 183 3.20 10.99 -18.00
N PRO A 184 3.68 11.61 -16.90
CA PRO A 184 2.84 12.00 -15.77
C PRO A 184 1.95 13.23 -16.07
N TRP A 185 2.36 14.08 -17.02
CA TRP A 185 1.74 15.39 -17.24
C TRP A 185 0.22 15.36 -17.48
N PRO A 186 -0.34 14.46 -18.32
CA PRO A 186 -1.79 14.44 -18.54
C PRO A 186 -2.56 14.10 -17.27
N SER A 187 -2.05 13.19 -16.44
CA SER A 187 -2.69 12.81 -15.19
C SER A 187 -2.61 13.94 -14.15
N LEU A 188 -1.51 14.71 -14.13
CA LEU A 188 -1.38 15.88 -13.27
C LEU A 188 -2.37 16.99 -13.64
N VAL A 189 -2.50 17.27 -14.94
CA VAL A 189 -3.48 18.25 -15.43
C VAL A 189 -4.90 17.78 -15.11
N ALA A 190 -5.23 16.52 -15.37
CA ALA A 190 -6.54 15.96 -15.03
C ALA A 190 -6.84 16.05 -13.52
N LEU A 191 -5.86 15.74 -12.67
CA LEU A 191 -6.02 15.84 -11.22
C LEU A 191 -6.10 17.30 -10.73
N THR A 192 -5.39 18.23 -11.38
CA THR A 192 -5.51 19.67 -11.09
C THR A 192 -6.89 20.20 -11.45
N ILE A 193 -7.44 19.78 -12.60
CA ILE A 193 -8.82 20.11 -12.99
C ILE A 193 -9.81 19.51 -11.99
N PHE A 194 -9.62 18.25 -11.60
CA PHE A 194 -10.44 17.60 -10.58
C PHE A 194 -10.44 18.38 -9.26
N GLN A 195 -9.26 18.82 -8.80
CA GLN A 195 -9.11 19.63 -7.59
C GLN A 195 -9.80 21.00 -7.70
N ALA A 196 -9.59 21.72 -8.81
CA ALA A 196 -10.21 23.02 -9.04
C ALA A 196 -11.74 22.91 -9.07
N MET A 197 -12.28 21.90 -9.77
CA MET A 197 -13.71 21.63 -9.80
C MET A 197 -14.26 21.24 -8.42
N THR A 198 -13.50 20.47 -7.64
CA THR A 198 -13.89 20.11 -6.26
C THR A 198 -14.06 21.34 -5.38
N VAL A 199 -13.17 22.33 -5.50
CA VAL A 199 -13.26 23.59 -4.75
C VAL A 199 -14.54 24.35 -5.10
N ILE A 200 -14.88 24.44 -6.39
CA ILE A 200 -16.12 25.09 -6.85
C ILE A 200 -17.34 24.32 -6.35
N GLN A 201 -17.34 22.98 -6.46
CA GLN A 201 -18.41 22.13 -5.97
C GLN A 201 -18.65 22.32 -4.46
N LEU A 202 -17.58 22.34 -3.66
CA LEU A 202 -17.67 22.57 -2.22
C LEU A 202 -18.13 24.00 -1.89
N MET A 203 -17.76 25.00 -2.70
CA MET A 203 -18.25 26.37 -2.54
C MET A 203 -19.77 26.45 -2.76
N VAL A 204 -20.27 25.75 -3.79
CA VAL A 204 -21.70 25.62 -4.05
C VAL A 204 -22.40 24.85 -2.94
N GLY A 205 -21.89 23.66 -2.57
CA GLY A 205 -22.60 22.76 -1.65
C GLY A 205 -22.52 23.13 -0.17
N LEU A 206 -21.46 23.82 0.26
CA LEU A 206 -21.37 24.29 1.65
C LEU A 206 -22.02 25.66 1.85
N GLY A 207 -22.10 26.49 0.81
CA GLY A 207 -22.63 27.85 0.89
C GLY A 207 -21.99 28.65 2.03
N LYS A 208 -22.78 29.02 3.05
CA LYS A 208 -22.29 29.77 4.22
C LYS A 208 -21.30 29.00 5.10
N ALA A 209 -21.31 27.66 5.05
CA ALA A 209 -20.37 26.83 5.78
C ALA A 209 -19.01 26.70 5.07
N TYR A 210 -18.86 27.32 3.89
CA TYR A 210 -17.60 27.31 3.15
C TYR A 210 -16.51 28.08 3.90
N ASN A 211 -15.35 27.44 4.08
CA ASN A 211 -14.19 28.02 4.71
C ASN A 211 -13.10 28.28 3.66
N GLN A 212 -12.49 29.48 3.66
CA GLN A 212 -11.39 29.84 2.76
C GLN A 212 -10.17 28.90 2.89
N GLN A 213 -10.01 28.27 4.05
CA GLN A 213 -9.00 27.23 4.26
C GLN A 213 -9.17 26.04 3.31
N ILE A 214 -10.38 25.78 2.80
CA ILE A 214 -10.63 24.75 1.77
C ILE A 214 -9.85 25.11 0.51
N THR A 215 -10.02 26.33 -0.02
CA THR A 215 -9.31 26.80 -1.22
C THR A 215 -7.79 26.70 -1.04
N ILE A 216 -7.28 27.16 0.11
CA ILE A 216 -5.85 27.15 0.43
C ILE A 216 -5.31 25.71 0.48
N SER A 217 -6.06 24.79 1.08
CA SER A 217 -5.65 23.38 1.21
C SER A 217 -5.60 22.67 -0.14
N PHE A 218 -6.59 22.93 -1.01
CA PHE A 218 -6.61 22.37 -2.37
C PHE A 218 -5.52 23.00 -3.28
N ALA A 219 -5.26 24.30 -3.15
CA ALA A 219 -4.12 24.93 -3.80
C ALA A 219 -2.79 24.34 -3.28
N GLY A 220 -2.68 24.11 -1.97
CA GLY A 220 -1.53 23.51 -1.32
C GLY A 220 -1.22 22.11 -1.82
N ILE A 221 -2.21 21.21 -1.92
CA ILE A 221 -1.99 19.85 -2.44
C ILE A 221 -1.63 19.88 -3.93
N CYS A 222 -2.18 20.81 -4.70
CA CYS A 222 -1.82 21.03 -6.10
C CYS A 222 -0.34 21.43 -6.22
N ILE A 223 0.10 22.46 -5.48
CA ILE A 223 1.49 22.91 -5.46
C ILE A 223 2.43 21.78 -5.02
N LEU A 224 2.08 21.07 -3.95
CA LEU A 224 2.85 19.94 -3.44
C LEU A 224 3.04 18.86 -4.53
N MET A 225 1.95 18.46 -5.18
CA MET A 225 1.95 17.47 -6.25
C MET A 225 2.84 17.90 -7.44
N TRP A 226 2.68 19.14 -7.93
CA TRP A 226 3.49 19.65 -9.04
C TRP A 226 4.96 19.77 -8.66
N SER A 227 5.26 20.32 -7.48
CA SER A 227 6.64 20.42 -6.99
C SER A 227 7.30 19.04 -6.88
N TYR A 228 6.56 18.03 -6.41
CA TYR A 228 7.06 16.66 -6.28
C TYR A 228 7.48 16.10 -7.63
N VAL A 229 6.60 16.19 -8.63
CA VAL A 229 6.90 15.66 -9.96
C VAL A 229 8.01 16.45 -10.65
N ILE A 230 8.02 17.78 -10.56
CA ILE A 230 9.06 18.61 -11.17
C ILE A 230 10.44 18.30 -10.58
N VAL A 231 10.55 18.23 -9.25
CA VAL A 231 11.82 17.94 -8.56
C VAL A 231 12.34 16.55 -8.95
N LEU A 232 11.50 15.52 -8.87
CA LEU A 232 11.93 14.16 -9.22
C LEU A 232 12.19 14.00 -10.72
N ARG A 233 11.51 14.76 -11.58
CA ARG A 233 11.81 14.79 -13.01
C ARG A 233 13.17 15.45 -13.27
N GLY A 234 13.51 16.50 -12.53
CA GLY A 234 14.85 17.08 -12.49
C GLY A 234 15.91 16.05 -12.10
N MET A 235 15.59 15.15 -11.16
CA MET A 235 16.42 14.00 -10.78
C MET A 235 16.38 12.82 -11.79
N ARG A 236 15.89 13.06 -13.01
CA ARG A 236 15.77 12.08 -14.13
C ARG A 236 14.87 10.87 -13.82
N ARG A 237 13.92 11.01 -12.89
CA ARG A 237 12.95 9.94 -12.55
C ARG A 237 11.72 10.01 -13.45
N LYS A 238 11.15 8.83 -13.75
CA LYS A 238 10.13 8.66 -14.80
C LYS A 238 8.85 7.97 -14.33
N GLY A 239 8.86 7.23 -13.22
CA GLY A 239 7.70 6.50 -12.71
C GLY A 239 7.00 7.30 -11.61
N PHE A 240 5.75 7.65 -11.83
CA PHE A 240 4.94 8.51 -10.94
C PHE A 240 3.54 7.93 -10.67
N GLU A 241 3.27 6.72 -11.15
CA GLU A 241 1.92 6.16 -11.17
C GLU A 241 1.37 5.90 -9.76
N MET A 242 2.21 5.36 -8.86
CA MET A 242 1.84 5.11 -7.46
C MET A 242 1.52 6.43 -6.74
N GLU A 243 2.32 7.46 -6.99
CA GLU A 243 2.16 8.76 -6.35
C GLU A 243 0.96 9.53 -6.89
N ILE A 244 0.68 9.44 -8.19
CA ILE A 244 -0.54 10.00 -8.78
C ILE A 244 -1.79 9.37 -8.17
N ILE A 245 -1.79 8.04 -7.97
CA ILE A 245 -2.89 7.35 -7.26
C ILE A 245 -3.00 7.86 -5.82
N ALA A 246 -1.89 7.96 -5.09
CA ALA A 246 -1.88 8.45 -3.72
C ALA A 246 -2.35 9.92 -3.60
N PHE A 247 -1.96 10.79 -4.54
CA PHE A 247 -2.44 12.17 -4.61
C PHE A 247 -3.93 12.26 -4.96
N PHE A 248 -4.43 11.39 -5.85
CA PHE A 248 -5.85 11.29 -6.15
C PHE A 248 -6.66 10.89 -4.91
N LEU A 249 -6.25 9.84 -4.20
CA LEU A 249 -6.91 9.41 -2.95
C LEU A 249 -6.80 10.48 -1.85
N SER A 250 -5.65 11.13 -1.70
CA SER A 250 -5.46 12.24 -0.74
C SER A 250 -6.33 13.46 -1.10
N THR A 251 -6.62 13.67 -2.38
CA THR A 251 -7.56 14.72 -2.83
C THR A 251 -8.99 14.39 -2.38
N LEU A 252 -9.42 13.13 -2.51
CA LEU A 252 -10.70 12.69 -1.96
C LEU A 252 -10.75 12.84 -0.43
N SER A 253 -9.64 12.59 0.27
CA SER A 253 -9.55 12.84 1.71
C SER A 253 -9.80 14.28 2.10
N LEU A 254 -9.16 15.23 1.40
CA LEU A 254 -9.42 16.65 1.62
C LEU A 254 -10.86 17.03 1.30
N ALA A 255 -11.45 16.42 0.28
CA ALA A 255 -12.84 16.68 -0.10
C ALA A 255 -13.84 16.20 0.96
N VAL A 256 -13.68 14.98 1.45
CA VAL A 256 -14.51 14.39 2.51
C VAL A 256 -14.35 15.18 3.82
N THR A 257 -13.10 15.54 4.16
CA THR A 257 -12.82 16.37 5.33
C THR A 257 -13.47 17.75 5.18
N ALA A 258 -13.44 18.34 3.98
CA ALA A 258 -14.05 19.64 3.73
C ALA A 258 -15.56 19.61 3.82
N SER A 259 -16.20 18.51 3.42
CA SER A 259 -17.65 18.37 3.56
C SER A 259 -18.08 18.20 5.03
N SER A 260 -17.40 17.34 5.79
CA SER A 260 -17.81 16.99 7.16
C SER A 260 -17.26 17.96 8.22
N LEU A 261 -16.00 18.37 8.08
CA LEU A 261 -15.26 19.20 9.05
C LEU A 261 -14.49 20.34 8.34
N PRO A 262 -15.18 21.36 7.80
CA PRO A 262 -14.56 22.46 7.03
C PRO A 262 -13.38 23.16 7.73
N ASN A 263 -13.43 23.26 9.07
CA ASN A 263 -12.40 23.93 9.87
C ASN A 263 -11.13 23.08 10.10
N GLN A 264 -11.16 21.78 9.78
CA GLN A 264 -10.03 20.86 9.98
C GLN A 264 -9.31 20.52 8.67
N VAL A 265 -9.78 21.03 7.53
CA VAL A 265 -9.21 20.73 6.21
C VAL A 265 -7.75 21.15 6.10
N PHE A 266 -7.39 22.30 6.68
CA PHE A 266 -6.00 22.76 6.67
C PHE A 266 -5.09 21.84 7.48
N LYS A 267 -5.58 21.32 8.62
CA LYS A 267 -4.86 20.32 9.41
C LYS A 267 -4.69 19.01 8.62
N GLN A 268 -5.74 18.58 7.92
CA GLN A 268 -5.65 17.40 7.06
C GLN A 268 -4.64 17.59 5.92
N PHE A 269 -4.61 18.76 5.28
CA PHE A 269 -3.59 19.10 4.28
C PHE A 269 -2.16 19.02 4.85
N ILE A 270 -1.92 19.58 6.05
CA ILE A 270 -0.61 19.46 6.71
C ILE A 270 -0.25 17.98 6.93
N THR A 271 -1.19 17.13 7.32
CA THR A 271 -0.90 15.70 7.51
C THR A 271 -0.59 14.98 6.19
N VAL A 272 -1.21 15.37 5.08
CA VAL A 272 -0.82 14.90 3.73
C VAL A 272 0.60 15.34 3.41
N ALA A 273 0.95 16.61 3.63
CA ALA A 273 2.30 17.13 3.39
C ALA A 273 3.35 16.42 4.26
N MET A 274 3.06 16.19 5.55
CA MET A 274 3.90 15.40 6.44
C MET A 274 4.04 13.95 5.97
N GLY A 275 2.96 13.35 5.45
CA GLY A 275 2.98 12.03 4.83
C GLY A 275 3.91 11.97 3.62
N VAL A 276 3.82 12.93 2.69
CA VAL A 276 4.74 13.02 1.55
C VAL A 276 6.20 13.21 2.02
N GLY A 277 6.42 14.01 3.07
CA GLY A 277 7.73 14.15 3.71
C GLY A 277 8.27 12.83 4.27
N LEU A 278 7.45 12.08 5.01
CA LEU A 278 7.81 10.76 5.53
C LEU A 278 8.08 9.77 4.39
N PHE A 279 7.26 9.77 3.34
CA PHE A 279 7.46 8.95 2.15
C PHE A 279 8.83 9.23 1.51
N PHE A 280 9.21 10.50 1.34
CA PHE A 280 10.51 10.88 0.79
C PHE A 280 11.65 10.40 1.70
N PHE A 281 11.55 10.66 3.00
CA PHE A 281 12.52 10.20 4.00
C PHE A 281 12.70 8.68 3.94
N MET A 282 11.61 7.91 3.99
CA MET A 282 11.65 6.45 3.93
C MET A 282 12.24 5.96 2.61
N CYS A 283 11.89 6.56 1.47
CA CYS A 283 12.47 6.18 0.18
C CYS A 283 13.99 6.41 0.14
N THR A 284 14.49 7.51 0.72
CA THR A 284 15.93 7.76 0.81
C THR A 284 16.63 6.77 1.73
N TRP A 285 15.97 6.36 2.81
CA TRP A 285 16.53 5.41 3.78
C TRP A 285 16.55 3.97 3.23
N LEU A 286 15.42 3.53 2.67
CA LEU A 286 15.25 2.21 2.06
C LEU A 286 16.15 1.99 0.86
N ARG A 287 16.76 3.04 0.31
CA ARG A 287 17.72 2.93 -0.80
C ARG A 287 18.96 2.11 -0.45
N GLU A 288 19.37 2.13 0.82
CA GLU A 288 20.54 1.40 1.29
C GLU A 288 20.12 0.22 2.16
N LEU A 289 20.03 -0.95 1.52
CA LEU A 289 19.59 -2.19 2.16
C LEU A 289 20.40 -2.50 3.44
N PRO A 290 21.75 -2.50 3.44
CA PRO A 290 22.52 -2.85 4.64
C PRO A 290 22.25 -1.92 5.83
N ARG A 291 22.04 -0.61 5.58
CA ARG A 291 21.67 0.35 6.62
C ARG A 291 20.27 0.08 7.16
N THR A 292 19.34 -0.23 6.27
CA THR A 292 17.95 -0.56 6.59
C THR A 292 17.84 -1.77 7.50
N ILE A 293 18.59 -2.84 7.23
CA ILE A 293 18.61 -4.05 8.07
C ILE A 293 19.31 -3.79 9.40
N ARG A 294 20.42 -3.05 9.42
CA ARG A 294 21.19 -2.78 10.65
C ARG A 294 20.37 -2.07 11.72
N ILE A 295 19.45 -1.18 11.33
CA ILE A 295 18.61 -0.44 12.28
C ILE A 295 17.39 -1.23 12.79
N LYS A 296 17.20 -2.51 12.37
CA LYS A 296 16.03 -3.32 12.75
C LYS A 296 15.78 -3.33 14.26
N ASN A 297 16.83 -3.44 15.06
CA ASN A 297 16.73 -3.50 16.53
C ASN A 297 16.26 -2.16 17.13
N VAL A 298 16.68 -1.04 16.55
CA VAL A 298 16.24 0.30 16.97
C VAL A 298 14.78 0.52 16.63
N VAL A 299 14.37 0.14 15.41
CA VAL A 299 12.98 0.22 14.95
C VAL A 299 12.07 -0.68 15.79
N TYR A 300 12.52 -1.90 16.12
CA TYR A 300 11.84 -2.81 17.03
C TYR A 300 11.66 -2.20 18.42
N ALA A 301 12.73 -1.69 19.03
CA ALA A 301 12.66 -1.08 20.35
C ALA A 301 11.72 0.13 20.37
N LEU A 302 11.78 0.98 19.35
CA LEU A 302 10.89 2.13 19.20
C LEU A 302 9.42 1.68 19.08
N ALA A 303 9.13 0.64 18.31
CA ALA A 303 7.77 0.11 18.18
C ALA A 303 7.21 -0.45 19.50
N VAL A 304 8.04 -1.17 20.25
CA VAL A 304 7.69 -1.67 21.59
C VAL A 304 7.39 -0.51 22.53
N VAL A 305 8.27 0.50 22.58
CA VAL A 305 8.07 1.70 23.40
C VAL A 305 6.79 2.42 23.00
N LEU A 306 6.51 2.62 21.71
CA LEU A 306 5.29 3.27 21.24
C LEU A 306 4.02 2.53 21.66
N PHE A 307 4.01 1.19 21.60
CA PHE A 307 2.88 0.41 22.10
C PHE A 307 2.72 0.52 23.62
N LEU A 308 3.80 0.39 24.38
CA LEU A 308 3.76 0.52 25.85
C LEU A 308 3.28 1.91 26.27
N LEU A 309 3.77 2.97 25.64
CA LEU A 309 3.32 4.33 25.88
C LEU A 309 1.81 4.48 25.62
N ASN A 310 1.29 3.84 24.58
CA ASN A 310 -0.16 3.85 24.33
C ASN A 310 -0.95 3.07 25.37
N VAL A 311 -0.47 1.89 25.79
CA VAL A 311 -1.16 1.11 26.85
C VAL A 311 -1.23 1.91 28.16
N VAL A 312 -0.19 2.68 28.50
CA VAL A 312 -0.11 3.44 29.75
C VAL A 312 -0.83 4.78 29.68
N PHE A 313 -0.66 5.54 28.58
CA PHE A 313 -1.15 6.92 28.44
C PHE A 313 -2.31 7.06 27.45
N GLY A 314 -2.85 5.96 26.92
CA GLY A 314 -3.93 5.96 25.95
C GLY A 314 -5.23 6.47 26.56
N HIS A 315 -5.88 7.41 25.86
CA HIS A 315 -7.19 7.91 26.24
C HIS A 315 -8.30 7.11 25.55
N SER A 316 -9.38 6.85 26.29
CA SER A 316 -10.57 6.19 25.74
C SER A 316 -11.35 7.14 24.83
N GLN A 317 -11.51 6.76 23.56
CA GLN A 317 -12.40 7.41 22.60
C GLN A 317 -13.26 6.33 21.94
N ASN A 318 -14.59 6.50 21.96
CA ASN A 318 -15.56 5.54 21.40
C ASN A 318 -15.43 4.09 21.93
N GLY A 319 -14.93 3.92 23.16
CA GLY A 319 -14.78 2.60 23.79
C GLY A 319 -13.46 1.87 23.49
N ALA A 320 -12.54 2.47 22.71
CA ALA A 320 -11.17 2.01 22.50
C ALA A 320 -10.16 2.98 23.12
N THR A 321 -9.09 2.45 23.73
CA THR A 321 -8.02 3.24 24.39
C THR A 321 -6.76 3.23 23.54
N ASN A 322 -6.86 3.75 22.31
CA ASN A 322 -5.81 3.65 21.29
C ASN A 322 -5.23 5.01 20.84
N TRP A 323 -5.66 6.12 21.44
CA TRP A 323 -5.23 7.48 21.06
C TRP A 323 -4.43 8.16 22.17
N ILE A 324 -3.31 8.80 21.79
CA ILE A 324 -2.51 9.64 22.68
C ILE A 324 -2.67 11.10 22.25
N LYS A 325 -2.93 12.01 23.20
CA LYS A 325 -2.98 13.46 22.95
C LYS A 325 -1.69 14.11 23.44
N ILE A 326 -0.92 14.71 22.53
CA ILE A 326 0.32 15.44 22.84
C ILE A 326 0.18 16.85 22.28
N GLY A 327 0.13 17.88 23.14
CA GLY A 327 0.18 19.29 22.71
C GLY A 327 -0.89 19.70 21.68
N GLY A 328 -2.10 19.14 21.75
CA GLY A 328 -3.19 19.41 20.80
C GLY A 328 -3.18 18.56 19.52
N LEU A 329 -2.17 17.70 19.33
CA LEU A 329 -2.14 16.67 18.29
C LEU A 329 -2.61 15.33 18.88
N THR A 330 -3.52 14.66 18.17
CA THR A 330 -3.94 13.29 18.49
C THR A 330 -3.18 12.34 17.60
N ILE A 331 -2.42 11.44 18.19
CA ILE A 331 -1.61 10.44 17.50
C ILE A 331 -2.19 9.07 17.83
N GLN A 332 -2.37 8.22 16.81
CA GLN A 332 -2.61 6.80 16.98
C GLN A 332 -1.31 6.02 16.74
N PRO A 333 -0.60 5.59 17.81
CA PRO A 333 0.67 4.87 17.70
C PRO A 333 0.60 3.63 16.80
N SER A 334 -0.53 2.91 16.78
CA SER A 334 -0.66 1.68 15.98
C SER A 334 -0.51 1.93 14.47
N ASP A 335 -0.82 3.14 13.97
CA ASP A 335 -0.59 3.50 12.57
C ASP A 335 0.91 3.58 12.23
N LEU A 336 1.71 4.16 13.12
CA LEU A 336 3.17 4.24 12.93
C LEU A 336 3.83 2.88 13.13
N VAL A 337 3.33 2.08 14.07
CA VAL A 337 3.88 0.74 14.33
C VAL A 337 3.64 -0.20 13.14
N LYS A 338 2.64 0.02 12.27
CA LYS A 338 2.50 -0.73 11.00
C LYS A 338 3.76 -0.65 10.14
N LEU A 339 4.36 0.54 10.05
CA LEU A 339 5.60 0.77 9.30
C LEU A 339 6.77 0.00 9.92
N ALA A 340 6.91 0.10 11.24
CA ALA A 340 7.94 -0.61 11.99
C ALA A 340 7.76 -2.13 11.92
N PHE A 341 6.51 -2.62 11.92
CA PHE A 341 6.17 -4.03 11.82
C PHE A 341 6.64 -4.64 10.51
N ILE A 342 6.39 -3.95 9.40
CA ILE A 342 6.88 -4.35 8.08
C ILE A 342 8.40 -4.31 8.04
N TRP A 343 9.00 -3.24 8.56
CA TRP A 343 10.45 -3.05 8.57
C TRP A 343 11.17 -4.20 9.30
N VAL A 344 10.73 -4.50 10.52
CA VAL A 344 11.30 -5.56 11.36
C VAL A 344 11.00 -6.92 10.75
N GLY A 345 9.77 -7.15 10.26
CA GLY A 345 9.37 -8.43 9.67
C GLY A 345 10.15 -8.77 8.41
N ALA A 346 10.35 -7.80 7.50
CA ALA A 346 11.16 -7.99 6.31
C ALA A 346 12.65 -8.14 6.63
N ALA A 347 13.20 -7.35 7.57
CA ALA A 347 14.62 -7.41 7.95
C ALA A 347 14.98 -8.65 8.80
N SER A 348 13.98 -9.37 9.31
CA SER A 348 14.18 -10.62 10.07
C SER A 348 14.43 -11.83 9.17
N LEU A 349 14.41 -11.65 7.85
CA LEU A 349 14.72 -12.70 6.87
C LEU A 349 16.23 -12.94 6.70
N ASP A 350 17.04 -11.89 6.87
CA ASP A 350 18.46 -11.84 6.45
C ASP A 350 19.40 -12.85 7.11
N GLU A 351 18.94 -13.55 8.15
CA GLU A 351 19.63 -14.73 8.65
C GLU A 351 18.72 -15.92 8.36
N LEU A 352 18.65 -16.32 7.09
CA LEU A 352 17.67 -17.23 6.50
C LEU A 352 17.46 -18.55 7.27
N PHE A 353 18.33 -18.92 8.22
CA PHE A 353 18.22 -20.15 9.01
C PHE A 353 18.56 -20.01 10.51
N GLU A 354 18.79 -18.81 11.05
CA GLU A 354 18.86 -18.65 12.50
C GLU A 354 17.45 -18.69 13.10
N LYS A 355 17.15 -19.77 13.85
CA LYS A 355 15.90 -19.91 14.63
C LYS A 355 15.62 -18.68 15.52
N LYS A 356 16.66 -17.95 15.91
CA LYS A 356 16.61 -16.79 16.82
C LYS A 356 15.88 -15.59 16.23
N ASN A 357 16.20 -15.15 15.01
CA ASN A 357 15.52 -14.00 14.38
C ASN A 357 14.05 -14.31 14.04
N THR A 358 13.78 -15.55 13.66
CA THR A 358 12.42 -16.05 13.49
C THR A 358 11.60 -15.94 14.78
N LEU A 359 12.18 -16.35 15.90
CA LEU A 359 11.54 -16.27 17.21
C LEU A 359 11.30 -14.82 17.66
N ILE A 360 12.27 -13.92 17.45
CA ILE A 360 12.14 -12.49 17.83
C ILE A 360 10.94 -11.86 17.12
N PHE A 361 10.79 -12.07 15.81
CA PHE A 361 9.64 -11.52 15.07
C PHE A 361 8.31 -12.13 15.52
N THR A 362 8.27 -13.43 15.82
CA THR A 362 7.08 -14.09 16.36
C THR A 362 6.70 -13.52 17.73
N VAL A 363 7.66 -13.36 18.64
CA VAL A 363 7.44 -12.76 19.97
C VAL A 363 6.96 -11.31 19.83
N PHE A 364 7.57 -10.54 18.92
CA PHE A 364 7.14 -9.18 18.63
C PHE A 364 5.70 -9.11 18.13
N SER A 365 5.31 -10.06 17.28
CA SER A 365 3.95 -10.14 16.73
C SER A 365 2.94 -10.48 17.81
N VAL A 366 3.22 -11.48 18.65
CA VAL A 366 2.38 -11.84 19.80
C VAL A 366 2.24 -10.66 20.77
N PHE A 367 3.34 -9.96 21.06
CA PHE A 367 3.33 -8.75 21.88
C PHE A 367 2.44 -7.65 21.27
N SER A 368 2.55 -7.42 19.96
CA SER A 368 1.74 -6.43 19.23
C SER A 368 0.25 -6.78 19.28
N PHE A 369 -0.12 -8.05 19.07
CA PHE A 369 -1.50 -8.52 19.18
C PHE A 369 -2.04 -8.34 20.60
N GLY A 370 -1.24 -8.69 21.62
CA GLY A 370 -1.59 -8.51 23.02
C GLY A 370 -1.88 -7.04 23.35
N CYS A 371 -1.00 -6.12 22.93
CA CYS A 371 -1.20 -4.69 23.13
C CYS A 371 -2.48 -4.17 22.46
N LEU A 372 -2.72 -4.54 21.19
CA LEU A 372 -3.91 -4.11 20.45
C LEU A 372 -5.21 -4.69 21.05
N ALA A 373 -5.17 -5.94 21.52
CA ALA A 373 -6.30 -6.55 22.21
C ALA A 373 -6.62 -5.88 23.56
N LEU A 374 -5.59 -5.44 24.30
CA LEU A 374 -5.75 -4.63 25.52
C LEU A 374 -6.38 -3.27 25.21
N MET A 375 -5.99 -2.63 24.11
CA MET A 375 -6.56 -1.35 23.64
C MET A 375 -7.99 -1.45 23.08
N ARG A 376 -8.52 -2.68 22.93
CA ARG A 376 -9.82 -2.98 22.30
C ARG A 376 -9.89 -2.59 20.82
N ASP A 377 -8.75 -2.61 20.13
CA ASP A 377 -8.61 -2.29 18.70
C ASP A 377 -8.50 -3.59 17.86
N LEU A 378 -9.63 -4.27 17.69
CA LEU A 378 -9.71 -5.56 17.01
C LEU A 378 -9.50 -5.47 15.50
N GLY A 379 -9.92 -4.36 14.88
CA GLY A 379 -9.68 -4.12 13.45
C GLY A 379 -8.19 -4.05 13.14
N THR A 380 -7.45 -3.23 13.89
CA THR A 380 -6.00 -3.12 13.71
C THR A 380 -5.28 -4.41 14.10
N ALA A 381 -5.71 -5.11 15.15
CA ALA A 381 -5.17 -6.43 15.50
C ALA A 381 -5.32 -7.44 14.36
N THR A 382 -6.47 -7.45 13.69
CA THR A 382 -6.73 -8.32 12.54
C THR A 382 -5.80 -8.00 11.36
N ILE A 383 -5.59 -6.70 11.09
CA ILE A 383 -4.65 -6.26 10.04
C ILE A 383 -3.22 -6.73 10.35
N PHE A 384 -2.73 -6.49 11.56
CA PHE A 384 -1.40 -6.95 11.97
C PHE A 384 -1.29 -8.47 11.89
N PHE A 385 -2.34 -9.20 12.27
CA PHE A 385 -2.35 -10.66 12.22
C PHE A 385 -2.23 -11.19 10.80
N VAL A 386 -3.01 -10.64 9.87
CA VAL A 386 -2.94 -11.02 8.46
C VAL A 386 -1.58 -10.65 7.86
N THR A 387 -1.07 -9.46 8.15
CA THR A 387 0.28 -9.05 7.69
C THR A 387 1.36 -9.99 8.25
N PHE A 388 1.25 -10.43 9.50
CA PHE A 388 2.13 -11.44 10.09
C PHE A 388 2.07 -12.76 9.34
N LEU A 389 0.87 -13.25 8.96
CA LEU A 389 0.73 -14.48 8.19
C LEU A 389 1.41 -14.35 6.81
N ILE A 390 1.26 -13.20 6.15
CA ILE A 390 1.87 -12.95 4.84
C ILE A 390 3.40 -12.88 4.94
N ILE A 391 3.95 -12.17 5.92
CA ILE A 391 5.41 -12.14 6.17
C ILE A 391 5.92 -13.56 6.48
N SER A 392 5.20 -14.28 7.34
CA SER A 392 5.56 -15.66 7.72
C SER A 392 5.51 -16.62 6.54
N PHE A 393 4.55 -16.43 5.63
CA PHE A 393 4.46 -17.21 4.39
C PHE A 393 5.62 -16.94 3.45
N LEU A 394 5.87 -15.67 3.16
CA LEU A 394 6.94 -15.30 2.23
C LEU A 394 8.32 -15.69 2.77
N ARG A 395 8.47 -15.81 4.10
CA ARG A 395 9.70 -16.35 4.71
C ARG A 395 9.78 -17.88 4.68
N SER A 396 8.74 -18.58 5.14
CA SER A 396 8.84 -20.04 5.36
C SER A 396 8.48 -20.87 4.13
N GLY A 397 7.72 -20.33 3.19
CA GLY A 397 7.13 -21.07 2.07
C GLY A 397 6.16 -22.21 2.47
N ASP A 398 5.81 -22.31 3.76
CA ASP A 398 5.10 -23.46 4.33
C ASP A 398 3.64 -23.09 4.65
N LEU A 399 2.73 -23.47 3.76
CA LEU A 399 1.30 -23.26 3.92
C LEU A 399 0.72 -24.00 5.13
N THR A 400 1.25 -25.17 5.48
CA THR A 400 0.74 -25.98 6.59
C THR A 400 0.94 -25.25 7.92
N LYS A 401 2.13 -24.67 8.15
CA LYS A 401 2.39 -23.87 9.36
C LYS A 401 1.43 -22.70 9.50
N ILE A 402 1.10 -22.03 8.39
CA ILE A 402 0.18 -20.87 8.40
C ILE A 402 -1.23 -21.30 8.74
N ILE A 403 -1.71 -22.39 8.14
CA ILE A 403 -3.05 -22.93 8.42
C ILE A 403 -3.16 -23.29 9.91
N VAL A 404 -2.13 -23.90 10.49
CA VAL A 404 -2.10 -24.21 11.93
C VAL A 404 -2.13 -22.92 12.78
N ILE A 405 -1.28 -21.94 12.47
CA ILE A 405 -1.25 -20.66 13.20
C ILE A 405 -2.60 -19.93 13.09
N ALA A 406 -3.20 -19.90 11.89
CA ALA A 406 -4.51 -19.32 11.66
C ALA A 406 -5.61 -20.03 12.44
N GLY A 407 -5.60 -21.37 12.46
CA GLY A 407 -6.53 -22.17 13.26
C GLY A 407 -6.41 -21.90 14.76
N VAL A 408 -5.19 -21.87 15.30
CA VAL A 408 -4.94 -21.56 16.72
C VAL A 408 -5.41 -20.15 17.06
N ALA A 409 -5.11 -19.17 16.20
CA ALA A 409 -5.55 -17.79 16.39
C ALA A 409 -7.08 -17.64 16.34
N ALA A 410 -7.76 -18.37 15.45
CA ALA A 410 -9.22 -18.38 15.37
C ALA A 410 -9.85 -18.93 16.66
N VAL A 411 -9.34 -20.05 17.17
CA VAL A 411 -9.80 -20.62 18.46
C VAL A 411 -9.54 -19.64 19.60
N ALA A 412 -8.35 -19.06 19.69
CA ALA A 412 -8.02 -18.06 20.70
C ALA A 412 -8.92 -16.82 20.61
N GLY A 413 -9.24 -16.37 19.39
CA GLY A 413 -10.18 -15.29 19.12
C GLY A 413 -11.58 -15.60 19.64
N ILE A 414 -12.13 -16.79 19.32
CA ILE A 414 -13.45 -17.23 19.81
C ILE A 414 -13.49 -17.26 21.34
N VAL A 415 -12.43 -17.78 21.97
CA VAL A 415 -12.33 -17.79 23.44
C VAL A 415 -12.30 -16.36 23.98
N ALA A 416 -11.50 -15.47 23.38
CA ALA A 416 -11.40 -14.07 23.78
C ALA A 416 -12.72 -13.30 23.64
N LEU A 417 -13.54 -13.61 22.63
CA LEU A 417 -14.86 -13.00 22.43
C LEU A 417 -15.79 -13.24 23.63
N ARG A 418 -15.67 -14.39 24.31
CA ARG A 418 -16.46 -14.67 25.53
C ARG A 418 -16.16 -13.71 26.68
N PHE A 419 -14.95 -13.15 26.72
CA PHE A 419 -14.50 -12.26 27.78
C PHE A 419 -14.62 -10.78 27.43
N LYS A 420 -14.80 -10.44 26.14
CA LYS A 420 -14.85 -9.05 25.65
C LYS A 420 -16.25 -8.69 25.17
N LYS A 421 -17.10 -8.24 26.11
CA LYS A 421 -18.49 -7.79 25.84
C LYS A 421 -18.62 -6.83 24.65
N TYR A 422 -17.65 -5.93 24.47
CA TYR A 422 -17.66 -4.97 23.36
C TYR A 422 -17.47 -5.60 21.98
N ALA A 423 -16.61 -6.61 21.89
CA ALA A 423 -16.40 -7.34 20.64
C ALA A 423 -17.63 -8.17 20.28
N MET A 424 -18.21 -8.81 21.29
CA MET A 424 -19.43 -9.59 21.14
C MET A 424 -20.60 -8.73 20.64
N ALA A 425 -20.77 -7.52 21.20
CA ALA A 425 -21.83 -6.60 20.77
C ALA A 425 -21.74 -6.19 19.28
N ARG A 426 -20.53 -6.12 18.71
CA ARG A 426 -20.35 -5.84 17.27
C ARG A 426 -20.67 -7.04 16.38
N ILE A 427 -20.51 -8.26 16.90
CA ILE A 427 -20.80 -9.51 16.18
C ILE A 427 -22.29 -9.84 16.28
N GLU A 428 -22.93 -9.58 17.41
CA GLU A 428 -24.36 -9.81 17.62
C GLU A 428 -25.23 -8.97 16.67
N VAL A 429 -24.78 -7.76 16.38
CA VAL A 429 -25.44 -6.81 15.49
C VAL A 429 -25.21 -7.12 14.01
N TRP A 430 -24.10 -7.80 13.69
CA TRP A 430 -23.72 -8.09 12.32
C TRP A 430 -24.75 -9.00 11.64
N GLY A 431 -25.26 -8.57 10.48
CA GLY A 431 -26.34 -9.25 9.76
C GLY A 431 -27.76 -8.96 10.29
N HIS A 432 -27.85 -8.27 11.43
CA HIS A 432 -29.09 -7.94 12.14
C HIS A 432 -29.27 -6.42 12.35
N VAL A 433 -28.51 -5.60 11.61
CA VAL A 433 -28.45 -4.14 11.81
C VAL A 433 -29.79 -3.42 11.63
N TRP A 434 -30.74 -4.04 10.93
CA TRP A 434 -32.08 -3.49 10.69
C TRP A 434 -33.10 -3.89 11.76
N ASP A 435 -32.73 -4.72 12.73
CA ASP A 435 -33.62 -5.07 13.82
C ASP A 435 -33.91 -3.84 14.70
N PRO A 436 -35.16 -3.64 15.16
CA PRO A 436 -35.54 -2.44 15.91
C PRO A 436 -34.69 -2.16 17.14
N GLU A 437 -34.15 -3.20 17.77
CA GLU A 437 -33.27 -3.13 18.94
C GLU A 437 -31.89 -2.53 18.61
N PHE A 438 -31.38 -2.77 17.40
CA PHE A 438 -30.02 -2.37 17.00
C PHE A 438 -29.99 -1.11 16.14
N ILE A 439 -31.06 -0.84 15.38
CA ILE A 439 -31.10 0.20 14.35
C ILE A 439 -30.74 1.61 14.86
N ASN A 440 -31.13 1.92 16.10
CA ASN A 440 -30.88 3.20 16.75
C ASN A 440 -29.83 3.12 17.87
N ALA A 441 -29.17 1.96 18.01
CA ALA A 441 -28.19 1.69 19.04
C ALA A 441 -26.85 1.29 18.40
N THR A 442 -26.46 0.02 18.53
CA THR A 442 -25.17 -0.51 18.08
C THR A 442 -25.07 -0.65 16.56
N GLY A 443 -26.18 -0.83 15.84
CA GLY A 443 -26.27 -0.87 14.38
C GLY A 443 -26.35 0.51 13.72
N PHE A 444 -26.51 1.58 14.52
CA PHE A 444 -26.79 2.93 14.04
C PHE A 444 -25.85 3.41 12.91
N GLN A 445 -24.55 3.18 13.05
CA GLN A 445 -23.57 3.64 12.06
C GLN A 445 -23.73 2.90 10.72
N MET A 446 -23.93 1.59 10.74
CA MET A 446 -24.08 0.75 9.53
C MET A 446 -25.38 1.06 8.79
N THR A 447 -26.48 1.19 9.53
CA THR A 447 -27.79 1.53 8.94
C THR A 447 -27.73 2.87 8.21
N ARG A 448 -27.15 3.90 8.85
CA ARG A 448 -27.02 5.23 8.24
C ARG A 448 -26.09 5.23 7.04
N SER A 449 -24.99 4.49 7.10
CA SER A 449 -24.09 4.29 5.96
C SER A 449 -24.82 3.70 4.75
N MET A 450 -25.62 2.65 4.95
CA MET A 450 -26.35 2.02 3.85
C MET A 450 -27.47 2.91 3.31
N THR A 451 -28.24 3.59 4.17
CA THR A 451 -29.26 4.54 3.73
C THR A 451 -28.66 5.71 2.95
N ALA A 452 -27.54 6.26 3.41
CA ALA A 452 -26.84 7.35 2.72
C ALA A 452 -26.25 6.91 1.36
N SER A 453 -25.69 5.70 1.32
CA SER A 453 -25.18 5.11 0.08
C SER A 453 -26.30 4.94 -0.95
N ALA A 454 -27.50 4.54 -0.52
CA ALA A 454 -28.67 4.45 -1.40
C ALA A 454 -29.10 5.83 -1.95
N SER A 455 -29.04 6.90 -1.15
CA SER A 455 -29.39 8.25 -1.62
C SER A 455 -28.41 8.83 -2.64
N GLY A 456 -27.13 8.42 -2.63
CA GLY A 456 -26.13 8.90 -3.58
C GLY A 456 -26.30 8.39 -5.02
N GLY A 457 -26.95 7.24 -5.20
CA GLY A 457 -27.05 6.59 -6.51
C GLY A 457 -25.67 6.37 -7.18
N PHE A 458 -25.66 6.29 -8.51
CA PHE A 458 -24.43 6.04 -9.26
C PHE A 458 -23.47 7.24 -9.33
N VAL A 459 -24.03 8.46 -9.36
CA VAL A 459 -23.33 9.69 -9.75
C VAL A 459 -23.18 10.68 -8.57
N GLY A 460 -23.79 10.39 -7.42
CA GLY A 460 -23.67 11.17 -6.20
C GLY A 460 -24.63 12.35 -6.13
N LEU A 461 -24.73 12.94 -4.94
CA LEU A 461 -25.49 14.17 -4.67
C LEU A 461 -24.65 15.45 -4.89
N GLY A 462 -23.33 15.33 -5.06
CA GLY A 462 -22.40 16.45 -5.08
C GLY A 462 -21.77 16.66 -3.70
N ALA A 463 -20.49 17.02 -3.69
CA ALA A 463 -19.74 17.25 -2.46
C ALA A 463 -20.37 18.39 -1.64
N GLY A 464 -20.60 18.15 -0.36
CA GLY A 464 -21.26 19.11 0.53
C GLY A 464 -22.79 19.05 0.53
N GLU A 465 -23.43 18.17 -0.25
CA GLU A 465 -24.90 18.02 -0.25
C GLU A 465 -25.39 16.81 0.55
N GLY A 466 -24.49 15.90 0.93
CA GLY A 466 -24.82 14.70 1.69
C GLY A 466 -25.31 15.02 3.11
N TRP A 467 -26.20 14.18 3.63
CA TRP A 467 -26.64 14.28 5.02
C TRP A 467 -25.76 13.46 5.97
N LEU A 468 -25.09 12.40 5.49
CA LEU A 468 -24.22 11.55 6.32
C LEU A 468 -23.03 12.33 6.89
N ARG A 469 -22.59 13.40 6.23
CA ARG A 469 -21.49 14.29 6.69
C ARG A 469 -21.70 14.88 8.09
N LYS A 470 -22.95 14.92 8.57
CA LYS A 470 -23.32 15.42 9.90
C LYS A 470 -23.24 14.33 10.96
N GLN A 471 -23.09 13.08 10.55
CA GLN A 471 -23.06 11.93 11.44
C GLN A 471 -21.67 11.72 12.01
N PHE A 472 -21.63 11.20 13.23
CA PHE A 472 -20.39 10.86 13.90
C PHE A 472 -19.53 9.87 13.09
N ALA A 473 -18.24 10.20 12.93
CA ALA A 473 -17.23 9.42 12.21
C ALA A 473 -17.53 9.24 10.71
N SER A 474 -18.26 10.16 10.09
CA SER A 474 -18.56 10.13 8.65
C SER A 474 -17.31 10.24 7.78
N GLU A 475 -16.34 11.05 8.22
CA GLU A 475 -15.08 11.32 7.54
C GLU A 475 -13.98 10.28 7.81
N THR A 476 -14.16 9.42 8.82
CA THR A 476 -13.19 8.41 9.24
C THR A 476 -13.70 7.01 8.92
N ASP A 477 -14.54 6.44 9.79
CA ASP A 477 -14.97 5.05 9.73
C ASP A 477 -16.00 4.81 8.62
N LEU A 478 -16.87 5.79 8.36
CA LEU A 478 -17.96 5.69 7.37
C LEU A 478 -17.62 6.37 6.05
N VAL A 479 -16.32 6.62 5.80
CA VAL A 479 -15.84 7.39 4.64
C VAL A 479 -16.29 6.79 3.32
N PHE A 480 -16.36 5.46 3.20
CA PHE A 480 -16.83 4.81 1.99
C PHE A 480 -18.29 5.15 1.67
N ALA A 481 -19.15 5.15 2.70
CA ALA A 481 -20.56 5.53 2.54
C ALA A 481 -20.72 7.03 2.24
N LEU A 482 -19.90 7.88 2.87
CA LEU A 482 -19.90 9.33 2.61
C LEU A 482 -19.47 9.65 1.18
N VAL A 483 -18.42 8.98 0.68
CA VAL A 483 -18.00 9.09 -0.73
C VAL A 483 -19.10 8.58 -1.65
N THR A 484 -19.75 7.46 -1.31
CA THR A 484 -20.85 6.91 -2.12
C THR A 484 -22.05 7.86 -2.19
N GLU A 485 -22.39 8.53 -1.09
CA GLU A 485 -23.47 9.51 -1.04
C GLU A 485 -23.14 10.77 -1.88
N GLU A 486 -21.99 11.40 -1.63
CA GLU A 486 -21.66 12.70 -2.22
C GLU A 486 -21.05 12.60 -3.62
N TRP A 487 -20.16 11.64 -3.84
CA TRP A 487 -19.40 11.46 -5.08
C TRP A 487 -19.96 10.35 -5.97
N GLY A 488 -20.88 9.54 -5.45
CA GLY A 488 -21.53 8.46 -6.18
C GLY A 488 -20.79 7.14 -6.08
N LEU A 489 -21.55 6.06 -6.31
CA LEU A 489 -21.04 4.69 -6.27
C LEU A 489 -19.87 4.47 -7.25
N ILE A 490 -19.89 5.10 -8.43
CA ILE A 490 -18.84 4.91 -9.43
C ILE A 490 -17.48 5.41 -8.90
N ILE A 491 -17.44 6.59 -8.28
CA ILE A 491 -16.20 7.13 -7.70
C ILE A 491 -15.75 6.29 -6.50
N ALA A 492 -16.68 5.84 -5.66
CA ALA A 492 -16.37 4.94 -4.54
C ALA A 492 -15.74 3.62 -5.01
N ILE A 493 -16.23 3.05 -6.13
CA ILE A 493 -15.65 1.86 -6.75
C ILE A 493 -14.28 2.16 -7.37
N LEU A 494 -14.13 3.28 -8.07
CA LEU A 494 -12.83 3.71 -8.63
C LEU A 494 -11.77 3.93 -7.54
N MET A 495 -12.17 4.44 -6.38
CA MET A 495 -11.33 4.57 -5.18
C MET A 495 -10.83 3.20 -4.68
N VAL A 496 -11.69 2.17 -4.67
CA VAL A 496 -11.27 0.79 -4.37
C VAL A 496 -10.33 0.26 -5.45
N PHE A 497 -10.63 0.49 -6.73
CA PHE A 497 -9.75 0.08 -7.83
C PHE A 497 -8.39 0.80 -7.82
N ALA A 498 -8.29 2.02 -7.30
CA ALA A 498 -7.01 2.69 -7.06
C ALA A 498 -6.13 1.89 -6.09
N ILE A 499 -6.68 1.40 -4.98
CA ILE A 499 -5.95 0.51 -4.06
C ILE A 499 -5.61 -0.83 -4.72
N LEU A 500 -6.54 -1.45 -5.46
CA LEU A 500 -6.27 -2.70 -6.19
C LEU A 500 -5.18 -2.54 -7.25
N THR A 501 -5.08 -1.36 -7.87
CA THR A 501 -4.02 -1.05 -8.84
C THR A 501 -2.64 -1.03 -8.16
N LEU A 502 -2.54 -0.52 -6.93
CA LEU A 502 -1.31 -0.63 -6.13
C LEU A 502 -0.93 -2.10 -5.85
N SER A 503 -1.91 -3.01 -5.71
CA SER A 503 -1.62 -4.44 -5.53
C SER A 503 -0.96 -5.08 -6.73
N VAL A 504 -1.36 -4.66 -7.93
CA VAL A 504 -0.73 -5.14 -9.17
C VAL A 504 0.74 -4.76 -9.19
N PHE A 505 1.11 -3.57 -8.69
CA PHE A 505 2.52 -3.18 -8.55
C PHE A 505 3.27 -4.09 -7.59
N ALA A 506 2.70 -4.36 -6.41
CA ALA A 506 3.32 -5.25 -5.44
C ALA A 506 3.51 -6.67 -6.01
N TYR A 507 2.50 -7.24 -6.69
CA TYR A 507 2.59 -8.55 -7.32
C TYR A 507 3.72 -8.61 -8.37
N ARG A 508 3.84 -7.59 -9.21
CA ARG A 508 4.91 -7.53 -10.22
C ARG A 508 6.30 -7.38 -9.62
N SER A 509 6.40 -6.77 -8.44
CA SER A 509 7.66 -6.70 -7.70
C SER A 509 8.14 -8.09 -7.25
N ILE A 510 7.25 -9.08 -7.08
CA ILE A 510 7.63 -10.47 -6.76
C ILE A 510 8.42 -11.09 -7.90
N LEU A 511 7.96 -10.91 -9.14
CA LEU A 511 8.56 -11.51 -10.33
C LEU A 511 9.87 -10.83 -10.77
N SER A 512 10.12 -9.60 -10.29
CA SER A 512 11.23 -8.76 -10.73
C SER A 512 12.05 -8.19 -9.58
N GLY A 513 11.85 -8.73 -8.38
CA GLY A 513 12.44 -8.28 -7.14
C GLY A 513 13.94 -8.58 -7.12
N ARG A 514 14.73 -7.60 -6.67
CA ARG A 514 16.19 -7.74 -6.57
C ARG A 514 16.61 -8.45 -5.29
N SER A 515 15.98 -8.10 -4.18
CA SER A 515 16.19 -8.68 -2.86
C SER A 515 14.85 -9.05 -2.25
N THR A 516 14.87 -10.13 -1.47
CA THR A 516 13.71 -10.67 -0.80
C THR A 516 13.12 -9.68 0.22
N TYR A 517 13.96 -8.85 0.84
CA TYR A 517 13.52 -7.80 1.77
C TYR A 517 12.49 -6.87 1.12
N TYR A 518 12.80 -6.28 -0.05
CA TYR A 518 11.93 -5.32 -0.71
C TYR A 518 10.62 -5.96 -1.17
N THR A 519 10.67 -7.20 -1.65
CA THR A 519 9.49 -7.97 -2.06
C THR A 519 8.58 -8.25 -0.87
N ILE A 520 9.12 -8.73 0.26
CA ILE A 520 8.34 -8.95 1.48
C ILE A 520 7.76 -7.65 1.98
N ALA A 521 8.55 -6.58 2.03
CA ALA A 521 8.10 -5.27 2.50
C ALA A 521 6.95 -4.72 1.65
N ALA A 522 7.05 -4.80 0.31
CA ALA A 522 6.00 -4.36 -0.60
C ALA A 522 4.72 -5.20 -0.49
N CYS A 523 4.83 -6.53 -0.44
CA CYS A 523 3.69 -7.42 -0.24
C CYS A 523 3.01 -7.18 1.12
N SER A 524 3.79 -6.92 2.16
CA SER A 524 3.27 -6.65 3.50
C SER A 524 2.56 -5.30 3.56
N ALA A 525 3.15 -4.24 3.00
CA ALA A 525 2.49 -2.94 2.89
C ALA A 525 1.19 -3.03 2.09
N MET A 526 1.18 -3.79 0.99
CA MET A 526 -0.03 -4.02 0.22
C MET A 526 -1.10 -4.80 0.98
N SER A 527 -0.69 -5.78 1.79
CA SER A 527 -1.64 -6.50 2.65
C SER A 527 -2.35 -5.56 3.62
N ILE A 528 -1.62 -4.60 4.21
CA ILE A 528 -2.20 -3.61 5.11
C ILE A 528 -3.23 -2.77 4.36
N PHE A 529 -2.89 -2.26 3.17
CA PHE A 529 -3.83 -1.49 2.35
C PHE A 529 -5.09 -2.28 1.98
N LEU A 530 -4.94 -3.52 1.50
CA LEU A 530 -6.07 -4.34 1.09
C LEU A 530 -7.00 -4.66 2.26
N PHE A 531 -6.46 -5.10 3.39
CA PHE A 531 -7.28 -5.49 4.54
C PHE A 531 -7.92 -4.28 5.23
N GLN A 532 -7.25 -3.12 5.25
CA GLN A 532 -7.87 -1.87 5.69
C GLN A 532 -9.06 -1.48 4.81
N THR A 533 -8.87 -1.52 3.48
CA THR A 533 -9.94 -1.25 2.52
C THR A 533 -11.09 -2.25 2.68
N MET A 534 -10.81 -3.54 2.81
CA MET A 534 -11.85 -4.57 3.02
C MET A 534 -12.63 -4.32 4.31
N LEU A 535 -11.96 -4.12 5.45
CA LEU A 535 -12.62 -3.90 6.73
C LEU A 535 -13.45 -2.61 6.76
N ASN A 536 -13.00 -1.55 6.08
CA ASN A 536 -13.76 -0.31 5.97
C ASN A 536 -14.99 -0.47 5.06
N VAL A 537 -14.79 -0.93 3.81
CA VAL A 537 -15.87 -1.06 2.82
C VAL A 537 -16.89 -2.09 3.26
N PHE A 538 -16.46 -3.32 3.57
CA PHE A 538 -17.37 -4.39 3.99
C PHE A 538 -18.01 -4.12 5.35
N GLY A 539 -17.31 -3.40 6.24
CA GLY A 539 -17.86 -2.95 7.51
C GLY A 539 -19.03 -1.97 7.36
N THR A 540 -18.94 -1.03 6.41
CA THR A 540 -20.02 -0.07 6.14
C THR A 540 -21.24 -0.69 5.42
N LEU A 541 -21.06 -1.85 4.79
CA LEU A 541 -22.09 -2.57 4.03
C LEU A 541 -22.70 -3.75 4.80
N ASP A 542 -22.40 -3.90 6.10
CA ASP A 542 -22.82 -5.03 6.94
C ASP A 542 -22.39 -6.42 6.41
N ILE A 543 -21.38 -6.47 5.53
CA ILE A 543 -20.76 -7.71 5.08
C ILE A 543 -19.82 -8.25 6.17
N PHE A 544 -19.11 -7.34 6.85
CA PHE A 544 -18.30 -7.61 8.03
C PHE A 544 -18.75 -6.72 9.21
N PRO A 545 -18.45 -7.10 10.46
CA PRO A 545 -18.68 -6.22 11.59
C PRO A 545 -17.86 -4.93 11.46
N LEU A 546 -18.46 -3.79 11.79
CA LEU A 546 -17.80 -2.49 11.74
C LEU A 546 -16.70 -2.43 12.80
N THR A 547 -15.45 -2.34 12.33
CA THR A 547 -14.25 -2.42 13.17
C THR A 547 -13.61 -1.08 13.51
N GLY A 548 -14.09 0.03 12.92
CA GLY A 548 -13.53 1.37 13.14
C GLY A 548 -12.14 1.57 12.52
N VAL A 549 -11.90 0.94 11.37
CA VAL A 549 -10.63 1.02 10.64
C VAL A 549 -10.74 2.05 9.52
N THR A 550 -9.71 2.88 9.38
CA THR A 550 -9.62 3.89 8.32
C THR A 550 -9.40 3.29 6.94
N PHE A 551 -10.06 3.84 5.93
CA PHE A 551 -9.72 3.62 4.53
C PHE A 551 -8.37 4.30 4.18
N PRO A 552 -7.40 3.59 3.58
CA PRO A 552 -6.09 4.16 3.30
C PRO A 552 -6.14 5.40 2.42
N PHE A 553 -5.38 6.44 2.77
CA PHE A 553 -5.33 7.75 2.09
C PHE A 553 -6.62 8.56 2.03
N VAL A 554 -7.81 8.01 2.34
CA VAL A 554 -9.09 8.72 2.15
C VAL A 554 -9.69 9.15 3.47
N SER A 555 -9.73 8.29 4.48
CA SER A 555 -10.25 8.66 5.81
C SER A 555 -9.48 9.84 6.41
N ALA A 556 -10.20 10.74 7.07
CA ALA A 556 -9.64 11.89 7.76
C ALA A 556 -8.98 11.48 9.09
N GLY A 557 -7.80 10.88 9.01
CA GLY A 557 -6.98 10.54 10.16
C GLY A 557 -5.57 11.09 10.01
N GLY A 558 -5.11 11.88 10.98
CA GLY A 558 -3.80 12.53 10.88
C GLY A 558 -2.64 11.54 10.81
N THR A 559 -2.58 10.58 11.74
CA THR A 559 -1.54 9.54 11.73
C THR A 559 -1.73 8.50 10.63
N SER A 560 -2.99 8.11 10.36
CA SER A 560 -3.31 7.13 9.32
C SER A 560 -2.92 7.65 7.92
N MET A 561 -3.12 8.94 7.64
CA MET A 561 -2.66 9.58 6.41
C MET A 561 -1.13 9.54 6.27
N ILE A 562 -0.41 9.93 7.34
CA ILE A 562 1.07 9.89 7.36
C ILE A 562 1.58 8.47 7.16
N ALA A 563 0.99 7.49 7.86
CA ALA A 563 1.33 6.09 7.73
C ALA A 563 1.02 5.53 6.34
N SER A 564 -0.09 5.94 5.70
CA SER A 564 -0.45 5.51 4.34
C SER A 564 0.62 5.92 3.32
N TRP A 565 1.12 7.15 3.40
CA TRP A 565 2.26 7.59 2.58
C TRP A 565 3.56 6.84 2.93
N GLY A 566 3.81 6.54 4.19
CA GLY A 566 4.94 5.70 4.61
C GLY A 566 4.86 4.27 4.03
N LEU A 567 3.67 3.66 4.01
CA LEU A 567 3.45 2.33 3.42
C LEU A 567 3.72 2.32 1.92
N LEU A 568 3.39 3.42 1.22
CA LEU A 568 3.70 3.59 -0.20
C LEU A 568 5.21 3.55 -0.47
N ALA A 569 6.05 4.00 0.48
CA ALA A 569 7.50 3.97 0.32
C ALA A 569 8.05 2.55 0.19
N PHE A 570 7.47 1.57 0.89
CA PHE A 570 7.83 0.16 0.72
C PHE A 570 7.50 -0.35 -0.67
N LEU A 571 6.31 -0.04 -1.21
CA LEU A 571 5.96 -0.38 -2.60
C LEU A 571 6.91 0.29 -3.60
N LYS A 572 7.22 1.58 -3.39
CA LYS A 572 8.11 2.34 -4.27
C LYS A 572 9.54 1.80 -4.25
N SER A 573 10.02 1.32 -3.11
CA SER A 573 11.35 0.71 -2.97
C SER A 573 11.49 -0.59 -3.78
N ALA A 574 10.39 -1.32 -3.98
CA ALA A 574 10.37 -2.56 -4.76
C ALA A 574 10.20 -2.34 -6.29
N ASP A 575 9.96 -1.10 -6.75
CA ASP A 575 9.81 -0.80 -8.18
C ASP A 575 11.20 -0.73 -8.87
N THR A 576 11.56 -1.84 -9.52
CA THR A 576 12.86 -2.02 -10.19
C THR A 576 12.90 -1.48 -11.63
N ARG A 577 11.78 -0.98 -12.18
CA ARG A 577 11.71 -0.43 -13.54
C ARG A 577 12.74 0.69 -13.74
N GLN A 578 13.26 0.86 -14.96
CA GLN A 578 14.36 1.80 -15.22
C GLN A 578 13.97 3.25 -14.94
N ASN A 579 14.71 3.88 -14.01
CA ASN A 579 14.49 5.24 -13.52
C ASN A 579 13.09 5.49 -12.95
N ALA A 580 12.31 4.44 -12.63
CA ALA A 580 10.94 4.58 -12.14
C ALA A 580 10.91 4.97 -10.66
N SER A 581 11.78 4.37 -9.86
CA SER A 581 11.89 4.64 -8.44
C SER A 581 13.13 5.45 -8.09
N PHE A 582 12.97 6.46 -7.24
CA PHE A 582 14.09 7.18 -6.64
C PHE A 582 14.60 6.51 -5.35
N ALA A 583 13.78 5.64 -4.74
CA ALA A 583 14.20 4.76 -3.67
C ALA A 583 15.21 3.70 -4.17
N VAL A 584 15.38 3.53 -5.48
CA VAL A 584 16.43 2.68 -6.06
C VAL A 584 17.59 3.55 -6.56
N SER A 585 18.80 3.24 -6.10
CA SER A 585 20.02 3.93 -6.52
C SER A 585 20.31 3.73 -8.01
N LEU A 586 20.85 4.77 -8.65
CA LEU A 586 21.40 4.67 -10.02
C LEU A 586 22.80 4.05 -10.03
N LYS A 587 23.57 4.18 -8.93
CA LYS A 587 24.90 3.58 -8.77
C LYS A 587 24.83 2.05 -8.73
N ASP A 588 23.81 1.49 -8.07
CA ASP A 588 23.54 0.04 -8.03
C ASP A 588 23.19 -0.55 -9.40
N ARG A 589 23.11 0.27 -10.46
CA ARG A 589 22.90 -0.13 -11.85
C ARG A 589 24.15 0.03 -12.71
N GLY A 590 25.30 0.39 -12.13
CA GLY A 590 26.54 0.63 -12.86
C GLY A 590 26.51 1.85 -13.79
N ILE A 591 25.54 2.76 -13.64
CA ILE A 591 25.45 4.02 -14.43
C ILE A 591 26.28 5.11 -13.73
N GLY A 592 27.47 4.75 -13.27
CA GLY A 592 28.38 5.59 -12.49
C GLY A 592 29.66 5.98 -13.22
N GLU A 593 29.96 5.33 -14.35
CA GLU A 593 31.06 5.74 -15.21
C GLU A 593 30.47 6.24 -16.53
N SER A 594 30.62 7.53 -16.76
CA SER A 594 30.65 8.09 -18.11
C SER A 594 31.56 7.21 -18.98
N PRO A 595 31.17 6.85 -20.20
CA PRO A 595 32.16 6.47 -21.20
C PRO A 595 32.91 7.75 -21.55
N GLU A 596 33.91 8.12 -20.77
CA GLU A 596 35.07 8.76 -21.36
C GLU A 596 35.83 7.66 -22.08
N LEU A 597 35.49 7.50 -23.37
CA LEU A 597 36.34 7.11 -24.49
C LEU A 597 35.54 7.31 -25.78
#